data_AF-A0A511HHF9-F1
#
_entry.id   AF-A0A511HHF9-F1
#
_cell.length_a   1.000
_cell.length_b   1.000
_cell.length_c   1.000
_cell.angle_alpha   90.00
_cell.angle_beta   90.00
_cell.angle_gamma   90.00
#
_symmetry.space_group_name_H-M   'P 1'
#
loop_
_entity.id
_entity.type
_entity.pdbx_description
1 polymer ?
#
loop_
_entity_poly.entity_id
_entity_poly.type
_entity_poly.pdbx_seq_one_letter_code
_entity_poly.pdbx_strand_id
1 'polypeptide(L)' 'MSCPQPRPTEFRLPLRAESFSIDEHRNVHCRFYGGCIDVAVKKDWDSFTCAKCPLFHEDQAPGASAYAFNQPADPGRP' A
#
# COMPACT_ATOMS: atom_id res chain seq x y z
N MET A 1 8.18 -24.26 -7.51
CA MET A 1 7.51 -22.95 -7.68
C MET A 1 8.28 -21.95 -6.84
N SER A 2 8.73 -20.82 -7.40
CA SER A 2 9.39 -19.78 -6.62
C SER A 2 8.39 -19.19 -5.62
N CYS A 3 8.77 -18.99 -4.36
CA CYS A 3 7.97 -18.18 -3.45
C CYS A 3 7.83 -16.77 -4.03
N PRO A 4 6.63 -16.15 -3.98
CA PRO A 4 6.47 -14.75 -4.38
C PRO A 4 7.32 -13.87 -3.46
N GLN A 5 8.04 -12.91 -4.05
CA GLN A 5 8.93 -12.01 -3.32
C GLN A 5 8.55 -10.55 -3.59
N PRO A 6 8.61 -9.67 -2.57
CA PRO A 6 8.43 -8.24 -2.78
C PRO A 6 9.52 -7.71 -3.71
N ARG A 7 9.11 -6.86 -4.66
CA ARG A 7 10.02 -6.20 -5.62
C ARG A 7 9.78 -4.68 -5.62
N PRO A 8 10.04 -3.99 -4.49
CA PRO A 8 9.94 -2.54 -4.47
C PRO A 8 11.04 -1.93 -5.35
N THR A 9 10.77 -0.72 -5.85
CA THR A 9 11.79 0.11 -6.51
C THR A 9 11.89 1.45 -5.80
N GLU A 10 13.07 2.06 -5.85
CA GLU A 10 13.31 3.40 -5.31
C GLU A 10 12.29 4.40 -5.88
N PHE A 11 11.70 5.21 -5.01
CA PHE A 11 10.79 6.27 -5.39
C PHE A 11 11.47 7.60 -5.13
N ARG A 12 11.94 8.26 -6.20
CA ARG A 12 12.78 9.47 -6.11
C ARG A 12 11.98 10.77 -6.06
N LEU A 13 10.66 10.71 -6.17
CA LEU A 13 9.82 11.90 -6.10
C LEU A 13 9.69 12.35 -4.63
N PRO A 14 9.60 13.67 -4.36
CA PRO A 14 9.49 14.18 -3.01
C PRO A 14 8.24 13.63 -2.32
N LEU A 15 8.41 12.80 -1.29
CA LEU A 15 7.31 12.27 -0.46
C LEU A 15 6.48 13.37 0.25
N ARG A 16 7.00 14.60 0.32
CA ARG A 16 6.36 15.74 1.00
C ARG A 16 5.47 16.59 0.11
N ALA A 17 5.34 16.26 -1.17
CA ALA A 17 4.38 16.96 -2.00
C ALA A 17 2.97 16.47 -1.63
N GLU A 18 2.08 17.40 -1.31
CA GLU A 18 0.62 17.17 -1.23
C GLU A 18 0.05 16.50 -2.50
N SER A 19 0.88 16.38 -3.54
CA SER A 19 0.61 15.84 -4.86
C SER A 19 0.73 14.32 -5.00
N PHE A 20 1.32 13.59 -4.04
CA PHE A 20 1.50 12.13 -4.19
C PHE A 20 0.87 11.37 -3.03
N SER A 21 -0.18 10.61 -3.32
CA SER A 21 -0.82 9.80 -2.31
C SER A 21 -0.05 8.49 -2.10
N ILE A 22 0.12 8.08 -0.84
CA ILE A 22 0.90 6.86 -0.52
C ILE A 22 0.27 5.62 -1.17
N ASP A 23 -1.06 5.55 -1.21
CA ASP A 23 -1.84 4.44 -1.78
C ASP A 23 -1.68 4.29 -3.30
N GLU A 24 -1.32 5.35 -4.03
CA GLU A 24 -1.01 5.28 -5.47
C GLU A 24 0.31 4.55 -5.74
N HIS A 25 1.20 4.51 -4.75
CA HIS A 25 2.56 4.00 -4.90
C HIS A 25 2.86 2.82 -4.00
N ARG A 26 2.06 2.57 -2.97
CA ARG A 26 2.32 1.56 -1.95
C ARG A 26 1.01 0.94 -1.52
N ASN A 27 0.95 -0.39 -1.60
CA ASN A 27 -0.14 -1.13 -1.00
C ASN A 27 0.30 -1.55 0.40
N VAL A 28 -0.12 -0.77 1.39
CA VAL A 28 0.14 -1.07 2.81
C VAL A 28 -0.57 -2.34 3.30
N HIS A 29 -1.59 -2.81 2.56
CA HIS A 29 -2.30 -4.06 2.86
C HIS A 29 -1.63 -5.29 2.25
N CYS A 30 -0.62 -5.11 1.40
CA CYS A 30 0.15 -6.22 0.85
C CYS A 30 0.80 -7.04 1.98
N ARG A 31 0.61 -8.36 1.96
CA ARG A 31 1.21 -9.30 2.93
C ARG A 31 2.73 -9.23 3.02
N PHE A 32 3.39 -8.73 1.98
CA PHE A 32 4.84 -8.57 1.90
C PHE A 32 5.31 -7.13 2.10
N TYR A 33 4.44 -6.22 2.55
CA TYR A 33 4.77 -4.80 2.72
C TYR A 33 5.98 -4.58 3.63
N GLY A 34 6.09 -5.34 4.72
CA GLY A 34 7.26 -5.31 5.62
C GLY A 34 8.58 -5.61 4.87
N GLY A 35 8.57 -6.60 3.97
CA GLY A 35 9.74 -6.90 3.15
C GLY A 35 10.09 -5.79 2.15
N CYS A 36 9.09 -5.03 1.67
CA CYS A 36 9.36 -3.84 0.87
C CYS A 36 10.09 -2.75 1.66
N ILE A 37 9.67 -2.54 2.92
CA ILE A 37 10.34 -1.60 3.84
C ILE A 37 11.78 -2.04 4.09
N ASP A 38 12.00 -3.33 4.39
CA ASP A 38 13.34 -3.86 4.65
C ASP A 38 14.31 -3.60 3.49
N VAL A 39 13.84 -3.75 2.25
CA VAL A 39 14.66 -3.47 1.05
C VAL A 39 15.00 -1.98 0.97
N ALA A 40 14.02 -1.10 1.17
CA ALA A 40 14.23 0.34 1.11
C ALA A 40 15.26 0.79 2.16
N VAL A 41 15.14 0.31 3.40
CA VAL A 41 16.09 0.59 4.49
C VAL A 41 17.48 0.05 4.17
N LYS A 42 17.60 -1.20 3.72
CA LYS A 42 18.90 -1.80 3.35
C LYS A 42 19.59 -1.10 2.19
N LYS A 43 18.83 -0.43 1.32
CA LYS A 43 19.33 0.29 0.14
C LYS A 43 19.48 1.79 0.37
N ASP A 44 19.17 2.28 1.57
CA ASP A 44 19.20 3.69 1.94
C ASP A 44 18.34 4.56 1.00
N TRP A 45 17.15 4.05 0.66
CA TRP A 45 16.18 4.78 -0.14
C TRP A 45 15.33 5.68 0.75
N ASP A 46 15.23 6.97 0.42
CA ASP A 46 14.28 7.91 1.06
C ASP A 46 12.83 7.40 0.98
N SER A 47 12.51 6.69 -0.10
CA SER A 47 11.18 6.19 -0.38
C SER A 47 11.21 5.03 -1.37
N PHE A 48 10.13 4.26 -1.42
CA PHE A 48 9.92 3.22 -2.41
C PHE A 48 8.50 3.23 -2.96
N THR A 49 8.35 2.57 -4.11
CA THR A 49 7.07 2.28 -4.75
C THR A 49 6.96 0.79 -5.08
N CYS A 50 5.75 0.27 -4.96
CA CYS A 50 5.34 -1.07 -5.36
C CYS A 50 4.74 -1.11 -6.76
N ALA A 51 4.65 0.01 -7.50
CA ALA A 51 3.92 0.09 -8.78
C ALA A 51 4.35 -0.93 -9.85
N LYS A 52 5.58 -1.44 -9.77
CA LYS A 52 6.13 -2.47 -10.69
C LYS A 52 6.10 -3.88 -10.11
N CYS A 53 5.65 -4.04 -8.86
CA CYS A 53 5.59 -5.31 -8.17
C CYS A 53 4.34 -6.07 -8.64
N PRO A 54 4.46 -7.35 -9.07
CA PRO A 54 3.29 -8.13 -9.47
C PRO A 54 2.30 -8.35 -8.32
N LEU A 55 2.77 -8.24 -7.08
CA LEU A 55 1.97 -8.42 -5.86
C LEU A 55 1.23 -7.15 -5.43
N PHE A 56 1.40 -6.03 -6.13
CA PHE A 56 0.90 -4.72 -5.69
C PHE A 56 -0.62 -4.68 -5.50
N HIS A 57 -1.38 -5.44 -6.29
CA HIS A 57 -2.85 -5.41 -6.26
C HIS A 57 -3.50 -6.68 -5.66
N GLU A 58 -2.70 -7.63 -5.14
CA GLU A 58 -3.23 -8.93 -4.69
C GLU A 58 -4.02 -8.85 -3.38
N ASP A 59 -3.64 -7.95 -2.48
CA ASP A 59 -4.33 -7.73 -1.21
C ASP A 59 -5.01 -6.35 -1.25
N GLN A 60 -6.21 -6.23 -0.68
CA GLN A 60 -6.95 -4.97 -0.70
C GLN A 60 -7.32 -4.53 0.70
N ALA A 61 -7.53 -3.23 0.86
CA ALA A 61 -8.09 -2.68 2.07
C ALA A 61 -9.41 -3.39 2.36
N PRO A 62 -9.60 -3.95 3.56
CA PRO A 62 -10.89 -4.50 3.93
C PRO A 62 -11.94 -3.38 3.91
N GLY A 63 -13.05 -3.61 3.21
CA GLY A 63 -14.10 -2.60 3.05
C GLY A 63 -14.68 -2.19 4.41
N ALA A 64 -15.11 -0.93 4.54
CA ALA A 64 -15.68 -0.41 5.79
C ALA A 64 -16.83 -1.26 6.34
N SER A 65 -17.59 -1.92 5.46
CA SER A 65 -18.64 -2.87 5.83
C SER A 65 -18.16 -4.08 6.64
N ALA A 66 -16.88 -4.47 6.49
CA ALA A 66 -16.29 -5.57 7.25
C ALA A 66 -16.06 -5.24 8.74
N TYR A 67 -16.14 -3.95 9.12
CA TYR A 67 -15.93 -3.48 10.49
C TYR A 67 -17.10 -2.69 11.06
N ALA A 68 -18.03 -2.24 10.21
CA ALA A 68 -19.22 -1.50 10.60
C ALA A 68 -20.33 -2.43 11.15
N PHE A 69 -20.03 -3.20 12.20
CA PHE A 69 -21.00 -4.15 12.79
C PHE A 69 -22.18 -3.46 13.49
N ASN A 70 -22.01 -2.20 13.92
CA ASN A 70 -22.99 -1.47 14.72
C ASN A 70 -23.26 -0.05 14.20
N GLN A 71 -22.91 0.26 12.95
CA GLN A 71 -23.28 1.56 12.39
C GLN A 71 -24.76 1.51 11.99
N PRO A 72 -25.64 2.34 12.60
CA PRO A 72 -27.00 2.47 12.10
C PRO A 72 -26.96 2.94 10.65
N ALA A 73 -27.82 2.37 9.80
CA ALA A 73 -27.93 2.82 8.42
C ALA A 73 -28.23 4.33 8.42
N ASP A 74 -27.35 5.13 7.81
CA ASP A 74 -27.55 6.56 7.65
C ASP A 74 -28.76 6.78 6.73
N PRO A 75 -29.90 7.30 7.23
CA PRO A 75 -31.04 7.59 6.37
C PRO A 75 -30.84 8.90 5.58
N GLY A 76 -29.71 9.59 5.78
CA GLY A 76 -29.42 10.89 5.22
C GLY A 76 -28.63 10.83 3.92
N ARG A 77 -29.28 10.48 2.81
CA ARG A 77 -28.86 11.00 1.50
C ARG A 77 -30.09 11.53 0.76
N PRO A 78 -30.08 12.80 0.29
CA PRO A 78 -31.16 13.33 -0.54
C PRO A 78 -31.23 12.63 -1.90
#